data_AF-A0A3M1UP21-F1
#
_entry.id   AF-A0A3M1UP21-F1
#
_cell.length_a   1.000
_cell.length_b   1.000
_cell.length_c   1.000
_cell.angle_alpha   90.00
_cell.angle_beta   90.00
_cell.angle_gamma   90.00
#
_symmetry.space_group_name_H-M   'P 1'
#
loop_
_entity.id
_entity.type
_entity.pdbx_description
1 polymer ?
#
loop_
_entity_poly.entity_id
_entity_poly.type
_entity_poly.pdbx_seq_one_letter_code
_entity_poly.pdbx_strand_id
1 'polypeptide(L)'
;MAKRKKKTSGSPQKFSPTRYIREKARNFPIEACYINSGYAESGLAQIVVLRKQPSGKLLAGVYLVDIFCVGLKDTFWRVNQTEEDLQEIFHSFLGGQNQCEYEIVHNLIYGAIDYAEELGFEPHPDFRISRYILEPDTEAVPYIEMEFGKDGKPLFISGPHDDVRRITRILNNSVGVGNWEYMTGRKRI
;
A
#
# COMPACT_ATOMS: atom_id res chain seq x y z
N MET A 1 -17.20 20.54 -57.27
CA MET A 1 -16.46 20.68 -55.99
C MET A 1 -16.80 19.50 -55.09
N ALA A 2 -15.88 18.56 -54.84
CA ALA A 2 -16.10 17.44 -53.93
C ALA A 2 -15.04 17.49 -52.81
N LYS A 3 -15.48 17.82 -51.58
CA LYS A 3 -14.60 17.86 -50.40
C LYS A 3 -14.27 16.44 -49.96
N ARG A 4 -13.00 16.05 -50.13
CA ARG A 4 -12.41 14.82 -49.58
C ARG A 4 -12.35 14.94 -48.05
N LYS A 5 -13.17 14.15 -47.32
CA LYS A 5 -13.06 14.01 -45.86
C LYS A 5 -11.75 13.28 -45.51
N LYS A 6 -10.83 13.95 -44.81
CA LYS A 6 -9.67 13.33 -44.18
C LYS A 6 -10.15 12.42 -43.05
N LYS A 7 -9.96 11.10 -43.18
CA LYS A 7 -10.05 10.16 -42.06
C LYS A 7 -8.88 10.45 -41.13
N THR A 8 -9.15 10.98 -39.95
CA THR A 8 -8.19 11.04 -38.85
C THR A 8 -7.96 9.60 -38.36
N SER A 9 -6.86 9.00 -38.79
CA SER A 9 -6.35 7.75 -38.24
C SER A 9 -5.91 8.02 -36.79
N GLY A 10 -6.75 7.65 -35.82
CA GLY A 10 -6.37 7.66 -34.42
C GLY A 10 -5.16 6.75 -34.23
N SER A 11 -4.04 7.31 -33.77
CA SER A 11 -2.87 6.54 -33.38
C SER A 11 -3.27 5.51 -32.31
N PRO A 12 -2.79 4.25 -32.38
CA PRO A 12 -3.06 3.27 -31.34
C PRO A 12 -2.64 3.83 -29.98
N GLN A 13 -3.58 3.86 -29.04
CA GLN A 13 -3.37 4.47 -27.73
C GLN A 13 -2.32 3.65 -26.97
N LYS A 14 -1.17 4.25 -26.65
CA LYS A 14 -0.10 3.59 -25.87
C LYS A 14 -0.67 3.08 -24.55
N PHE A 15 -0.36 1.84 -24.19
CA PHE A 15 -0.74 1.27 -22.90
C PHE A 15 -0.17 2.11 -21.76
N SER A 16 -1.03 2.53 -20.84
CA SER A 16 -0.64 3.28 -19.64
C SER A 16 -0.99 2.42 -18.42
N PRO A 17 0.01 1.90 -17.69
CA PRO A 17 -0.24 1.10 -16.48
C PRO A 17 -1.09 1.84 -15.44
N THR A 18 -0.83 3.13 -15.21
CA THR A 18 -1.58 3.94 -14.24
C THR A 18 -3.05 4.10 -14.62
N ARG A 19 -3.33 4.37 -15.90
CA ARG A 19 -4.71 4.43 -16.42
C ARG A 19 -5.40 3.07 -16.32
N TYR A 20 -4.68 2.00 -16.64
CA TYR A 20 -5.19 0.63 -16.55
C TYR A 20 -5.62 0.29 -15.12
N ILE A 21 -4.78 0.59 -14.12
CA ILE A 21 -5.12 0.37 -12.71
C ILE A 21 -6.38 1.18 -12.33
N ARG A 22 -6.41 2.47 -12.64
CA ARG A 22 -7.53 3.36 -12.30
C ARG A 22 -8.87 2.88 -12.87
N GLU A 23 -8.87 2.39 -14.11
CA GLU A 23 -10.09 2.03 -14.83
C GLU A 23 -10.51 0.56 -14.63
N LYS A 24 -9.57 -0.34 -14.32
CA LYS A 24 -9.81 -1.78 -14.40
C LYS A 24 -9.60 -2.55 -13.11
N ALA A 25 -8.74 -2.10 -12.20
CA ALA A 25 -8.30 -2.92 -11.06
C ALA A 25 -9.48 -3.45 -10.21
N ARG A 26 -10.46 -2.61 -9.86
CA ARG A 26 -11.64 -3.02 -9.07
C ARG A 26 -12.60 -3.98 -9.77
N ASN A 27 -12.52 -4.11 -11.09
CA ASN A 27 -13.34 -5.08 -11.83
C ASN A 27 -12.77 -6.50 -11.76
N PHE A 28 -11.56 -6.67 -11.23
CA PHE A 28 -10.92 -7.97 -11.05
C PHE A 28 -11.22 -8.48 -9.64
N PRO A 29 -11.65 -9.73 -9.46
CA PRO A 29 -11.87 -10.27 -8.11
C PRO A 29 -10.55 -10.31 -7.34
N ILE A 30 -10.63 -10.12 -6.02
CA ILE A 30 -9.53 -10.41 -5.10
C ILE A 30 -9.28 -11.92 -5.16
N GLU A 31 -8.04 -12.31 -5.44
CA GLU A 31 -7.61 -13.71 -5.51
C GLU A 31 -7.05 -14.18 -4.17
N ALA A 32 -6.10 -13.44 -3.61
CA ALA A 32 -5.41 -13.76 -2.36
C ALA A 32 -4.71 -12.53 -1.79
N CYS A 33 -4.49 -12.54 -0.47
CA CYS A 33 -3.73 -11.51 0.24
C CYS A 33 -2.65 -12.16 1.09
N TYR A 34 -1.50 -11.50 1.20
CA TYR A 34 -0.37 -11.99 1.98
C TYR A 34 0.23 -10.87 2.81
N ILE A 35 0.74 -11.23 3.99
CA ILE A 35 1.39 -10.32 4.93
C ILE A 35 2.63 -10.98 5.56
N ASN A 36 3.67 -10.22 5.92
CA ASN A 36 4.82 -10.80 6.62
C ASN A 36 4.45 -11.22 8.05
N SER A 37 5.11 -12.24 8.59
CA SER A 37 4.94 -12.61 10.00
C SER A 37 5.51 -11.54 10.93
N GLY A 38 4.94 -11.42 12.13
CA GLY A 38 5.44 -10.52 13.17
C GLY A 38 5.22 -9.02 12.90
N TYR A 39 4.30 -8.68 11.98
CA TYR A 39 4.05 -7.30 11.57
C TYR A 39 3.50 -6.45 12.72
N ALA A 40 2.64 -7.02 13.57
CA ALA A 40 2.03 -6.34 14.71
C ALA A 40 3.06 -5.98 15.79
N GLU A 41 4.02 -6.88 16.06
CA GLU A 41 5.06 -6.66 17.05
C GLU A 41 6.16 -5.72 16.53
N SER A 42 6.50 -5.86 15.24
CA SER A 42 7.54 -5.02 14.61
C SER A 42 7.05 -3.63 14.20
N GLY A 43 5.73 -3.43 14.11
CA GLY A 43 5.10 -2.20 13.62
C GLY A 43 5.21 -2.00 12.12
N LEU A 44 5.77 -2.96 11.37
CA LEU A 44 5.95 -2.87 9.92
C LEU A 44 5.25 -4.05 9.23
N ALA A 45 4.19 -3.73 8.50
CA ALA A 45 3.47 -4.66 7.64
C ALA A 45 3.88 -4.49 6.18
N GLN A 46 4.31 -5.60 5.60
CA GLN A 46 4.60 -5.81 4.20
C GLN A 46 3.44 -6.62 3.64
N ILE A 47 2.67 -6.03 2.74
CA ILE A 47 1.39 -6.57 2.28
C ILE A 47 1.41 -6.73 0.77
N VAL A 48 0.87 -7.84 0.29
CA VAL A 48 0.61 -8.09 -1.13
C VAL A 48 -0.86 -8.44 -1.31
N VAL A 49 -1.57 -7.68 -2.14
CA VAL A 49 -2.96 -7.96 -2.55
C VAL A 49 -2.96 -8.38 -4.01
N LEU A 50 -3.51 -9.56 -4.29
CA LEU A 50 -3.62 -10.12 -5.64
C LEU A 50 -5.05 -10.03 -6.14
N ARG A 51 -5.19 -9.61 -7.40
CA ARG A 51 -6.45 -9.69 -8.15
C ARG A 51 -6.28 -10.53 -9.41
N LYS A 52 -7.29 -11.35 -9.73
CA LYS A 52 -7.29 -12.21 -10.93
C LYS A 52 -7.78 -11.45 -12.15
N GLN A 53 -6.91 -11.29 -13.15
CA GLN A 53 -7.28 -10.66 -14.41
C GLN A 53 -8.01 -11.66 -15.34
N PRO A 54 -8.84 -11.20 -16.30
CA PRO A 54 -9.54 -12.08 -17.25
C PRO A 54 -8.61 -12.96 -18.10
N SER A 55 -7.34 -12.58 -18.24
CA SER A 55 -6.31 -13.38 -18.92
C SER A 55 -5.84 -14.59 -18.12
N GLY A 56 -6.29 -14.76 -16.86
CA GLY A 56 -5.79 -15.74 -15.91
C GLY A 56 -4.54 -15.30 -15.13
N LYS A 57 -3.92 -14.18 -15.54
CA LYS A 57 -2.77 -13.57 -14.86
C LYS A 57 -3.17 -12.74 -13.65
N LEU A 58 -2.18 -12.32 -12.87
CA LEU A 58 -2.37 -11.62 -11.60
C LEU A 58 -1.98 -10.14 -11.71
N LEU A 59 -2.80 -9.30 -11.09
CA LEU A 59 -2.47 -7.94 -10.68
C LEU A 59 -2.05 -7.98 -9.22
N ALA A 60 -0.82 -7.56 -8.92
CA ALA A 60 -0.31 -7.43 -7.55
C ALA A 60 -0.25 -5.96 -7.15
N GLY A 61 -0.89 -5.61 -6.02
CA GLY A 61 -0.64 -4.38 -5.28
C GLY A 61 0.25 -4.69 -4.07
N VAL A 62 1.31 -3.90 -3.88
CA VAL A 62 2.28 -4.07 -2.80
C VAL A 62 2.27 -2.83 -1.91
N TYR A 63 2.27 -3.04 -0.60
CA TYR A 63 2.15 -1.97 0.40
C TYR A 63 3.11 -2.21 1.56
N LEU A 64 3.84 -1.17 1.95
CA LEU A 64 4.65 -1.14 3.17
C LEU A 64 3.99 -0.16 4.14
N VAL A 65 3.45 -0.68 5.24
CA VAL A 65 2.66 0.06 6.22
C VAL A 65 3.39 0.09 7.56
N ASP A 66 3.54 1.28 8.11
CA ASP A 66 4.00 1.53 9.48
C ASP A 66 2.79 1.75 10.37
N ILE A 67 2.52 0.75 11.22
CA ILE A 67 1.36 0.69 12.12
C ILE A 67 1.57 1.59 13.33
N PHE A 68 2.82 1.90 13.67
CA PHE A 68 3.15 2.63 14.88
C PHE A 68 3.22 4.14 14.68
N CYS A 69 3.42 4.61 13.45
CA CYS A 69 3.60 6.03 13.21
C CYS A 69 3.15 6.50 11.83
N VAL A 70 4.00 6.33 10.81
CA VAL A 70 3.89 7.13 9.57
C VAL A 70 2.87 6.60 8.55
N GLY A 71 2.17 5.51 8.85
CA GLY A 71 1.16 4.94 7.98
C GLY A 71 1.74 4.29 6.73
N LEU A 72 1.11 4.47 5.58
CA LEU A 72 1.57 3.87 4.31
C LEU A 72 2.86 4.53 3.80
N LYS A 73 4.00 3.88 4.04
CA LYS A 73 5.35 4.34 3.67
C LYS A 73 5.65 4.23 2.18
N ASP A 74 5.27 3.11 1.57
CA ASP A 74 5.57 2.83 0.17
C ASP A 74 4.49 1.94 -0.46
N THR A 75 4.29 2.07 -1.76
CA THR A 75 3.37 1.24 -2.52
C THR A 75 3.69 1.23 -4.01
N PHE A 76 3.56 0.05 -4.62
CA PHE A 76 3.70 -0.14 -6.07
C PHE A 76 2.80 -1.26 -6.56
N TRP A 77 2.78 -1.49 -7.87
CA TRP A 77 1.97 -2.56 -8.47
C TRP A 77 2.65 -3.22 -9.65
N ARG A 78 2.30 -4.49 -9.90
CA ARG A 78 2.72 -5.24 -11.08
C ARG A 78 1.49 -5.85 -11.75
N VAL A 79 1.38 -5.70 -13.08
CA VAL A 79 0.27 -6.24 -13.88
C VAL A 79 0.73 -7.47 -14.66
N ASN A 80 -0.20 -8.34 -15.05
CA ASN A 80 0.07 -9.48 -15.91
C ASN A 80 1.17 -10.41 -15.36
N GLN A 81 1.18 -10.62 -14.05
CA GLN A 81 2.13 -11.50 -13.37
C GLN A 81 1.66 -12.96 -13.45
N THR A 82 2.61 -13.88 -13.55
CA THR A 82 2.39 -15.31 -13.22
C THR A 82 2.69 -15.57 -11.75
N GLU A 83 2.42 -16.78 -11.26
CA GLU A 83 2.81 -17.18 -9.90
C GLU A 83 4.33 -17.24 -9.74
N GLU A 84 5.06 -17.57 -10.79
CA GLU A 84 6.52 -17.58 -10.82
C GLU A 84 7.08 -16.15 -10.69
N ASP A 85 6.47 -15.17 -11.39
CA ASP A 85 6.88 -13.75 -11.30
C ASP A 85 6.78 -13.20 -9.87
N LEU A 86 5.87 -13.74 -9.05
CA LEU A 86 5.62 -13.30 -7.67
C LEU A 86 6.58 -13.93 -6.65
N GLN A 87 7.34 -14.96 -7.02
CA GLN A 87 8.25 -15.64 -6.10
C GLN A 87 9.29 -14.68 -5.52
N GLU A 88 9.81 -13.73 -6.30
CA GLU A 88 10.76 -12.72 -5.81
C GLU A 88 10.14 -11.85 -4.70
N ILE A 89 8.88 -11.44 -4.87
CA ILE A 89 8.16 -10.64 -3.87
C ILE A 89 7.97 -11.46 -2.59
N PHE A 90 7.55 -12.72 -2.71
CA PHE A 90 7.35 -13.56 -1.52
C PHE A 90 8.63 -13.82 -0.73
N HIS A 91 9.75 -14.08 -1.41
CA HIS A 91 11.01 -14.36 -0.72
C HIS A 91 11.67 -13.09 -0.18
N SER A 92 11.82 -12.06 -1.02
CA SER A 92 12.63 -10.89 -0.68
C SER A 92 11.86 -9.83 0.11
N PHE A 93 10.55 -9.71 -0.13
CA PHE A 93 9.71 -8.71 0.53
C PHE A 93 8.99 -9.32 1.74
N LEU A 94 8.19 -10.38 1.58
CA LEU A 94 7.40 -10.94 2.69
C LEU A 94 8.19 -11.86 3.63
N GLY A 95 9.28 -12.47 3.15
CA GLY A 95 9.99 -13.54 3.86
C GLY A 95 9.18 -14.83 4.00
N GLY A 96 8.17 -15.04 3.15
CA GLY A 96 7.25 -16.17 3.17
C GLY A 96 5.89 -15.87 2.53
N GLN A 97 5.06 -16.90 2.37
CA GLN A 97 3.69 -16.77 1.83
C GLN A 97 2.66 -16.92 2.94
N ASN A 98 2.61 -15.98 3.90
CA ASN A 98 1.57 -16.02 4.93
C ASN A 98 0.30 -15.40 4.38
N GLN A 99 -0.62 -16.24 3.90
CA GLN A 99 -1.90 -15.81 3.40
C GLN A 99 -2.80 -15.32 4.55
N CYS A 100 -3.63 -14.31 4.27
CA CYS A 100 -4.59 -13.74 5.21
C CYS A 100 -5.87 -13.31 4.50
N GLU A 101 -6.91 -13.04 5.28
CA GLU A 101 -8.18 -12.51 4.81
C GLU A 101 -8.03 -11.09 4.24
N TYR A 102 -8.86 -10.77 3.25
CA TYR A 102 -8.81 -9.46 2.59
C TYR A 102 -9.16 -8.32 3.55
N GLU A 103 -10.10 -8.56 4.44
CA GLU A 103 -10.59 -7.62 5.44
C GLU A 103 -9.46 -7.18 6.38
N ILE A 104 -8.54 -8.08 6.74
CA ILE A 104 -7.39 -7.75 7.58
C ILE A 104 -6.49 -6.75 6.87
N VAL A 105 -6.08 -7.04 5.62
CA VAL A 105 -5.17 -6.13 4.91
C VAL A 105 -5.83 -4.81 4.53
N HIS A 106 -7.13 -4.81 4.23
CA HIS A 106 -7.88 -3.60 3.91
C HIS A 106 -7.97 -2.68 5.14
N ASN A 107 -8.45 -3.18 6.28
CA ASN A 107 -8.55 -2.39 7.52
C ASN A 107 -7.16 -1.95 8.01
N LEU A 108 -6.12 -2.78 7.86
CA LEU A 108 -4.77 -2.41 8.29
C LEU A 108 -4.17 -1.28 7.46
N ILE A 109 -4.36 -1.31 6.13
CA ILE A 109 -3.86 -0.25 5.25
C ILE A 109 -4.62 1.06 5.50
N TYR A 110 -5.94 1.05 5.49
CA TYR A 110 -6.72 2.27 5.67
C TYR A 110 -6.63 2.82 7.09
N GLY A 111 -6.74 1.97 8.12
CA GLY A 111 -6.59 2.41 9.52
C GLY A 111 -5.21 2.99 9.83
N ALA A 112 -4.12 2.44 9.26
CA ALA A 112 -2.80 3.02 9.43
C ALA A 112 -2.64 4.36 8.70
N ILE A 113 -3.32 4.54 7.57
CA ILE A 113 -3.36 5.83 6.87
C ILE A 113 -4.11 6.86 7.71
N ASP A 114 -5.31 6.52 8.19
CA ASP A 114 -6.13 7.43 9.00
C ASP A 114 -5.41 7.85 10.28
N TYR A 115 -4.82 6.88 11.00
CA TYR A 115 -3.99 7.17 12.17
C TYR A 115 -2.82 8.11 11.85
N ALA A 116 -2.10 7.87 10.75
CA ALA A 116 -0.98 8.71 10.36
C ALA A 116 -1.41 10.12 9.90
N GLU A 117 -2.60 10.24 9.30
CA GLU A 117 -3.20 11.53 8.94
C GLU A 117 -3.51 12.38 10.18
N GLU A 118 -3.99 11.78 11.27
CA GLU A 118 -4.15 12.47 12.57
C GLU A 118 -2.82 12.99 13.13
N LEU A 119 -1.71 12.30 12.85
CA LEU A 119 -0.36 12.72 13.22
C LEU A 119 0.23 13.79 12.28
N GLY A 120 -0.45 14.10 11.16
CA GLY A 120 0.00 15.07 10.16
C GLY A 120 0.88 14.48 9.05
N PHE A 121 0.84 13.17 8.85
CA PHE A 121 1.44 12.50 7.69
C PHE A 121 0.42 12.37 6.54
N GLU A 122 0.94 12.19 5.34
CA GLU A 122 0.14 11.80 4.17
C GLU A 122 0.64 10.44 3.68
N PRO A 123 -0.23 9.57 3.15
CA PRO A 123 0.19 8.31 2.56
C PRO A 123 1.13 8.54 1.37
N HIS A 124 1.95 7.54 1.04
CA HIS A 124 2.84 7.59 -0.11
C HIS A 124 2.10 8.06 -1.39
N PRO A 125 2.63 9.02 -2.19
CA PRO A 125 1.89 9.64 -3.30
C PRO A 125 1.37 8.67 -4.37
N ASP A 126 2.01 7.52 -4.53
CA ASP A 126 1.59 6.46 -5.46
C ASP A 126 0.32 5.73 -5.00
N PHE A 127 -0.09 5.90 -3.73
CA PHE A 127 -1.36 5.42 -3.24
C PHE A 127 -2.56 6.01 -3.99
N ARG A 128 -2.42 7.20 -4.58
CA ARG A 128 -3.41 7.77 -5.50
C ARG A 128 -3.76 6.83 -6.66
N ILE A 129 -2.88 5.90 -7.01
CA ILE A 129 -3.09 4.87 -8.02
C ILE A 129 -3.28 3.49 -7.39
N SER A 130 -2.41 3.07 -6.46
CA SER A 130 -2.49 1.71 -5.89
C SER A 130 -3.75 1.47 -5.05
N ARG A 131 -4.41 2.52 -4.53
CA ARG A 131 -5.72 2.40 -3.85
C ARG A 131 -6.85 1.83 -4.72
N TYR A 132 -6.70 1.83 -6.05
CA TYR A 132 -7.68 1.21 -6.95
C TYR A 132 -7.56 -0.32 -6.99
N ILE A 133 -6.47 -0.87 -6.46
CA ILE A 133 -6.31 -2.33 -6.25
C ILE A 133 -7.04 -2.76 -4.96
N LEU A 134 -7.32 -1.82 -4.06
CA LEU A 134 -8.20 -2.03 -2.92
C LEU A 134 -9.63 -1.64 -3.29
N GLU A 135 -10.60 -2.27 -2.62
CA GLU A 135 -11.94 -1.72 -2.54
C GLU A 135 -11.91 -0.35 -1.85
N PRO A 136 -12.84 0.55 -2.19
CA PRO A 136 -13.03 1.79 -1.45
C PRO A 136 -13.24 1.50 0.03
N ASP A 137 -12.70 2.36 0.88
CA ASP A 137 -12.98 2.29 2.31
C ASP A 137 -14.41 2.77 2.58
N THR A 138 -15.30 1.81 2.76
CA THR A 138 -16.75 1.97 2.92
C THR A 138 -17.28 0.79 3.73
N GLU A 139 -18.52 0.88 4.19
CA GLU A 139 -19.20 -0.19 4.94
C GLU A 139 -19.38 -1.51 4.16
N ALA A 140 -19.00 -1.56 2.87
CA ALA A 140 -19.01 -2.78 2.07
C ALA A 140 -17.93 -3.79 2.50
N VAL A 141 -16.85 -3.33 3.12
CA VAL A 141 -15.83 -4.19 3.74
C VAL A 141 -16.07 -4.18 5.25
N PRO A 142 -16.20 -5.36 5.90
CA PRO A 142 -16.37 -5.43 7.35
C PRO A 142 -15.26 -4.68 8.10
N TYR A 143 -15.66 -3.82 9.02
CA TYR A 143 -14.73 -3.13 9.90
C TYR A 143 -14.12 -4.10 10.92
N ILE A 144 -12.80 -4.04 11.09
CA ILE A 144 -12.06 -4.77 12.10
C ILE A 144 -11.33 -3.74 12.95
N GLU A 145 -11.61 -3.72 14.26
CA GLU A 145 -10.90 -2.85 15.20
C GLU A 145 -9.42 -3.25 15.26
N MET A 146 -8.54 -2.27 15.05
CA MET A 146 -7.10 -2.46 15.03
C MET A 146 -6.42 -1.40 15.90
N GLU A 147 -5.37 -1.82 16.60
CA GLU A 147 -4.54 -0.90 17.37
C GLU A 147 -3.44 -0.30 16.50
N PHE A 148 -3.32 1.03 16.53
CA PHE A 148 -2.27 1.80 15.89
C PHE A 148 -1.49 2.58 16.94
N GLY A 149 -0.23 2.89 16.63
CA GLY A 149 0.72 3.37 17.63
C GLY A 149 1.29 2.24 18.50
N LYS A 150 2.12 2.61 19.46
CA LYS A 150 2.72 1.70 20.44
C LYS A 150 2.50 2.26 21.84
N ASP A 151 1.86 1.47 22.69
CA ASP A 151 1.57 1.83 24.09
C ASP A 151 0.84 3.19 24.21
N GLY A 152 -0.11 3.44 23.28
CA GLY A 152 -0.94 4.64 23.23
C GLY A 152 -0.29 5.89 22.65
N LYS A 153 0.88 5.78 22.01
CA LYS A 153 1.60 6.91 21.40
C LYS A 153 2.29 6.54 20.09
N PRO A 154 2.68 7.52 19.26
CA PRO A 154 3.47 7.23 18.06
C PRO A 154 4.84 6.70 18.43
N LEU A 155 5.26 5.61 17.79
CA LEU A 155 6.64 5.12 17.83
C LEU A 155 7.21 5.16 16.41
N PHE A 156 8.08 6.13 16.15
CA PHE A 156 8.77 6.23 14.86
C PHE A 156 10.02 5.35 14.85
N ILE A 157 9.99 4.30 14.03
CA ILE A 157 11.14 3.44 13.76
C ILE A 157 11.79 3.86 12.44
N SER A 158 12.96 4.50 12.51
CA SER A 158 13.62 5.01 11.30
C SER A 158 14.13 3.88 10.41
N GLY A 159 13.66 3.87 9.16
CA GLY A 159 14.21 3.11 8.05
C GLY A 159 15.30 3.88 7.29
N PRO A 160 16.02 3.19 6.38
CA PRO A 160 17.15 3.76 5.66
C PRO A 160 16.79 4.90 4.69
N HIS A 161 15.51 5.04 4.34
CA HIS A 161 15.00 6.03 3.39
C HIS A 161 14.20 7.15 4.05
N ASP A 162 14.07 7.16 5.37
CA ASP A 162 13.25 8.13 6.08
C ASP A 162 13.97 9.46 6.29
N ASP A 163 13.28 10.57 6.07
CA ASP A 163 13.73 11.91 6.52
C ASP A 163 13.37 12.09 8.00
N VAL A 164 14.26 11.60 8.86
CA VAL A 164 14.12 11.68 10.32
C VAL A 164 13.85 13.11 10.79
N ARG A 165 14.49 14.12 10.21
CA ARG A 165 14.30 15.52 10.64
C ARG A 165 12.90 16.02 10.32
N ARG A 166 12.37 15.68 9.14
CA ARG A 166 11.00 16.01 8.76
C ARG A 166 9.99 15.31 9.67
N ILE A 167 10.15 14.00 9.87
CA ILE A 167 9.19 13.18 10.64
C ILE A 167 9.11 13.65 12.10
N THR A 168 10.26 13.83 12.75
CA THR A 168 10.32 14.31 14.14
C THR A 168 9.73 15.71 14.31
N ARG A 169 9.87 16.59 13.30
CA ARG A 169 9.21 17.90 13.30
C ARG A 169 7.69 17.77 13.23
N ILE A 170 7.17 16.90 12.37
CA ILE A 170 5.73 16.64 12.25
C ILE A 170 5.18 16.17 13.60
N LEU A 171 5.83 15.17 14.23
CA LEU A 171 5.41 14.63 15.52
C LEU A 171 5.47 15.69 16.64
N ASN A 172 6.53 16.48 16.70
CA ASN A 172 6.64 17.57 17.66
C ASN A 172 5.52 18.62 17.50
N ASN A 173 5.08 18.87 16.27
CA ASN A 173 4.01 19.82 16.00
C ASN A 173 2.61 19.23 16.24
N SER A 174 2.42 17.93 15.98
CA SER A 174 1.13 17.26 16.11
C SER A 174 0.85 16.87 17.57
N VAL A 175 1.73 16.07 18.18
CA VAL A 175 1.50 15.50 19.52
C VAL A 175 2.34 16.16 20.61
N GLY A 176 3.36 16.94 20.25
CA GLY A 176 4.24 17.62 21.20
C GLY A 176 5.48 16.81 21.60
N VAL A 177 6.52 17.53 22.02
CA VAL A 177 7.79 16.91 22.46
C VAL A 177 7.54 16.04 23.70
N GLY A 178 7.99 14.78 23.66
CA GLY A 178 7.83 13.81 24.74
C GLY A 178 6.58 12.92 24.64
N ASN A 179 5.69 13.20 23.69
CA ASN A 179 4.46 12.41 23.45
C ASN A 179 4.60 11.41 22.28
N TRP A 180 5.83 11.12 21.85
CA TRP A 180 6.16 10.13 20.83
C TRP A 180 7.55 9.54 21.12
N GLU A 181 7.83 8.36 20.58
CA GLU A 181 9.09 7.66 20.73
C GLU A 181 9.86 7.51 19.42
N TYR A 182 11.18 7.37 19.54
CA TYR A 182 12.09 7.20 18.41
C TYR A 182 12.96 5.97 18.61
N MET A 183 13.03 5.11 17.58
CA MET A 183 13.98 4.01 17.53
C MET A 183 14.68 3.97 16.17
N THR A 184 15.94 3.57 16.16
CA THR A 184 16.63 3.24 14.92
C THR A 184 16.37 1.78 14.56
N GLY A 185 15.86 1.53 13.36
CA GLY A 185 15.69 0.16 12.85
C GLY A 185 17.06 -0.53 12.79
N ARG A 186 17.24 -1.62 13.54
CA ARG A 186 18.43 -2.46 13.37
C ARG A 186 18.35 -3.12 11.99
N LYS A 187 19.44 -3.08 11.22
CA LYS A 187 19.59 -3.98 10.06
C LYS A 187 19.39 -5.41 10.56
N ARG A 188 18.46 -6.15 9.95
CA ARG A 188 18.51 -7.62 10.03
C ARG A 188 19.86 -8.01 9.41
N ILE A 189 20.70 -8.65 10.23
CA ILE A 189 22.02 -9.19 9.84
C ILE A 189 21.78 -10.42 8.98
#